data_AF-A0A220VG07-F1
#
_entry.id   AF-A0A220VG07-F1
#
_cell.length_a   1.000
_cell.length_b   1.000
_cell.length_c   1.000
_cell.angle_alpha   90.00
_cell.angle_beta   90.00
_cell.angle_gamma   90.00
#
_symmetry.space_group_name_H-M   'P 1'
#
loop_
_entity.id
_entity.type
_entity.pdbx_description
1 polymer ?
#
loop_
_entity_poly.entity_id
_entity_poly.type
_entity_poly.pdbx_seq_one_letter_code
_entity_poly.pdbx_strand_id
1 'polypeptide(L)'
;MSNKNLTFLSLIIIWLGVLIACIFGKPLISGSQQEVLRIGLVTLILGGLFATKNVFENFKIAKENNFNNYKVVIISSIVIWLIVIIGSIFSPSFITGSDPTSLPLFIIFGPFLGSYFIKLSAQFIIFLKEDV
;
A
#
# COMPACT_ATOMS: atom_id res chain seq x y z
N MET A 1 -21.93 5.34 10.65
CA MET A 1 -21.46 5.01 9.28
C MET A 1 -21.41 3.48 9.16
N SER A 2 -22.00 2.90 8.13
CA SER A 2 -22.03 1.43 7.95
C SER A 2 -20.64 0.88 7.63
N ASN A 3 -20.33 -0.36 8.04
CA ASN A 3 -19.07 -1.04 7.68
C ASN A 3 -18.85 -1.08 6.17
N LYS A 4 -19.92 -1.18 5.36
CA LYS A 4 -19.83 -1.09 3.89
C LYS A 4 -19.27 0.25 3.40
N ASN A 5 -19.69 1.35 4.02
CA ASN A 5 -19.23 2.69 3.65
C ASN A 5 -17.75 2.86 4.02
N LEU A 6 -17.30 2.27 5.14
CA LEU A 6 -15.90 2.30 5.56
C LEU A 6 -15.00 1.45 4.65
N THR A 7 -15.49 0.30 4.18
CA THR A 7 -14.81 -0.51 3.16
C THR A 7 -14.63 0.30 1.89
N PHE A 8 -15.70 0.90 1.37
CA PHE A 8 -15.64 1.70 0.15
C PHE A 8 -14.68 2.89 0.28
N LEU A 9 -14.71 3.58 1.42
CA LEU A 9 -13.79 4.69 1.69
C LEU A 9 -12.33 4.22 1.75
N SER A 10 -12.07 3.05 2.34
CA SER A 10 -10.73 2.45 2.35
C SER A 10 -10.23 2.15 0.93
N LEU A 11 -11.10 1.64 0.05
CA LEU A 11 -10.76 1.42 -1.35
C LEU A 11 -10.44 2.73 -2.08
N ILE A 12 -11.23 3.79 -1.87
CA ILE A 12 -10.94 5.11 -2.43
C ILE A 12 -9.57 5.60 -1.98
N ILE A 13 -9.25 5.49 -0.69
CA ILE A 13 -7.96 5.92 -0.12
C ILE A 13 -6.80 5.17 -0.78
N ILE A 14 -6.92 3.84 -0.92
CA ILE A 14 -5.92 2.99 -1.56
C ILE A 14 -5.68 3.45 -3.00
N TRP A 15 -6.74 3.56 -3.80
CA TRP A 15 -6.61 3.88 -5.22
C TRP A 15 -6.21 5.33 -5.48
N LEU A 16 -6.61 6.26 -4.61
CA LEU A 16 -6.12 7.63 -4.63
C LEU A 16 -4.61 7.65 -4.35
N GLY A 17 -4.15 6.86 -3.38
CA GLY A 17 -2.72 6.72 -3.08
C GLY A 17 -1.93 6.09 -4.22
N VAL A 18 -2.46 5.04 -4.85
CA VAL A 18 -1.90 4.45 -6.08
C VAL A 18 -1.77 5.53 -7.16
N LEU A 19 -2.82 6.30 -7.42
CA LEU A 19 -2.83 7.33 -8.45
C LEU A 19 -1.78 8.42 -8.17
N ILE A 20 -1.71 8.91 -6.94
CA ILE A 20 -0.72 9.93 -6.54
C ILE A 20 0.70 9.38 -6.71
N ALA A 21 0.98 8.17 -6.21
CA ALA A 21 2.30 7.56 -6.33
C ALA A 21 2.65 7.22 -7.79
N CYS A 22 1.68 6.91 -8.65
CA CYS A 22 1.91 6.70 -10.08
C CYS A 22 2.32 7.99 -10.81
N ILE A 23 1.74 9.13 -10.42
CA ILE A 23 2.02 10.44 -11.04
C ILE A 23 3.36 10.99 -10.57
N PHE A 24 3.61 10.95 -9.25
CA PHE A 24 4.73 11.65 -8.61
C PHE A 24 5.88 10.73 -8.18
N GLY A 25 5.72 9.41 -8.33
CA GLY A 25 6.71 8.44 -7.89
C GLY A 25 7.99 8.45 -8.72
N LYS A 26 9.10 8.09 -8.08
CA LYS A 26 10.41 8.09 -8.72
C LYS A 26 10.51 7.04 -9.83
N PRO A 27 11.00 7.40 -11.03
CA PRO A 27 11.28 6.43 -12.08
C PRO A 27 12.57 5.65 -11.80
N LEU A 28 12.69 4.48 -12.43
CA LEU A 28 13.96 3.76 -12.55
C LEU A 28 14.77 4.38 -13.69
N ILE A 29 16.03 4.71 -13.43
CA ILE A 29 16.93 5.37 -14.38
C ILE A 29 18.16 4.48 -14.58
N SER A 30 18.40 4.06 -15.82
CA SER A 30 19.59 3.31 -16.23
C SER A 30 20.80 4.22 -16.42
N GLY A 31 22.02 3.67 -16.32
CA GLY A 31 23.30 4.40 -16.26
C GLY A 31 23.61 5.37 -17.40
N SER A 32 23.05 5.16 -18.60
CA SER A 32 23.15 6.12 -19.71
C SER A 32 22.21 7.34 -19.59
N GLN A 33 21.36 7.38 -18.55
CA GLN A 33 20.22 8.32 -18.38
C GLN A 33 19.21 8.35 -19.54
N GLN A 34 19.37 7.51 -20.56
CA GLN A 34 18.48 7.47 -21.73
C GLN A 34 17.26 6.58 -21.51
N GLU A 35 17.35 5.58 -20.62
CA GLU A 35 16.24 4.68 -20.33
C GLU A 35 15.55 5.04 -19.00
N VAL A 36 14.32 5.53 -19.12
CA VAL A 36 13.42 5.82 -18.00
C VAL A 36 12.34 4.74 -17.95
N LEU A 37 12.50 3.78 -17.05
CA LEU A 37 11.56 2.69 -16.85
C LEU A 37 10.60 3.02 -15.69
N ARG A 38 9.31 3.12 -15.99
CA ARG A 38 8.28 3.37 -14.98
C ARG A 38 7.74 2.08 -14.36
N ILE A 39 8.63 1.16 -13.98
CA ILE A 39 8.25 -0.13 -13.36
C ILE A 39 7.49 0.04 -12.03
N GLY A 40 7.67 1.20 -11.37
CA GLY A 40 6.87 1.63 -10.24
C GLY A 40 5.36 1.66 -10.51
N LEU A 41 4.92 1.95 -11.75
CA LEU A 41 3.50 1.96 -12.10
C LEU A 41 2.88 0.56 -11.98
N VAL A 42 3.57 -0.44 -12.52
CA VAL A 42 3.07 -1.83 -12.53
C VAL A 42 2.98 -2.35 -11.10
N THR A 43 4.03 -2.13 -10.31
CA THR A 43 4.09 -2.57 -8.91
C THR A 43 3.06 -1.84 -8.03
N LEU A 44 2.81 -0.56 -8.26
CA LEU A 44 1.75 0.20 -7.58
C LEU A 44 0.35 -0.34 -7.90
N ILE A 45 0.05 -0.62 -9.17
CA ILE A 45 -1.25 -1.18 -9.58
C ILE A 45 -1.44 -2.57 -8.96
N LEU A 46 -0.42 -3.44 -9.05
CA LEU A 46 -0.47 -4.78 -8.46
C LEU A 46 -0.62 -4.71 -6.93
N GLY A 47 0.13 -3.84 -6.25
CA GLY A 47 0.00 -3.59 -4.82
C GLY A 47 -1.38 -3.07 -4.42
N GLY A 48 -1.97 -2.17 -5.23
CA GLY A 48 -3.34 -1.68 -5.06
C GLY A 48 -4.41 -2.77 -5.19
N LEU A 49 -4.24 -3.70 -6.14
CA LEU A 49 -5.10 -4.87 -6.29
C LEU A 49 -4.99 -5.82 -5.09
N PHE A 50 -3.76 -6.10 -4.62
CA PHE A 50 -3.56 -6.90 -3.41
C PHE A 50 -4.17 -6.23 -2.17
N ALA A 51 -4.00 -4.92 -2.03
CA ALA A 51 -4.60 -4.16 -0.93
C ALA A 51 -6.13 -4.21 -0.99
N THR A 52 -6.71 -4.07 -2.19
CA THR A 52 -8.17 -4.22 -2.42
C THR A 52 -8.67 -5.58 -1.95
N LYS A 53 -8.01 -6.66 -2.37
CA LYS A 53 -8.32 -8.03 -1.91
C LYS A 53 -8.28 -8.12 -0.39
N ASN A 54 -7.21 -7.60 0.24
CA ASN A 54 -7.03 -7.68 1.69
C ASN A 54 -8.08 -6.85 2.47
N VAL A 55 -8.55 -5.72 1.94
CA VAL A 55 -9.68 -4.98 2.54
C VAL A 55 -10.95 -5.81 2.53
N PHE A 56 -11.25 -6.53 1.44
CA PHE A 56 -12.42 -7.42 1.40
C PHE A 56 -12.27 -8.63 2.34
N GLU A 57 -11.07 -9.20 2.46
CA GLU A 57 -10.80 -10.27 3.44
C GLU A 57 -11.03 -9.77 4.87
N ASN A 58 -10.52 -8.58 5.22
CA ASN A 58 -10.76 -7.98 6.53
C ASN A 58 -12.23 -7.70 6.80
N PHE A 59 -12.99 -7.26 5.80
CA PHE A 59 -14.44 -7.10 5.93
C PHE A 59 -15.15 -8.41 6.24
N LYS A 60 -14.77 -9.49 5.54
CA LYS A 60 -15.33 -10.83 5.77
C LYS A 60 -15.01 -11.32 7.19
N ILE A 61 -13.74 -11.25 7.59
CA ILE A 61 -13.27 -11.65 8.91
C ILE A 61 -13.98 -10.84 10.01
N ALA A 62 -14.12 -9.53 9.85
CA ALA A 62 -14.80 -8.68 10.83
C ALA A 62 -16.29 -9.05 10.97
N LYS A 63 -16.95 -9.40 9.86
CA LYS A 63 -18.35 -9.85 9.86
C LYS A 63 -18.50 -11.19 10.59
N GLU A 64 -17.60 -12.15 10.36
CA GLU A 64 -17.63 -13.48 10.98
C GLU A 64 -17.40 -13.41 12.50
N ASN A 65 -16.54 -12.50 12.96
CA ASN A 65 -16.18 -12.35 14.37
C ASN A 65 -17.01 -11.33 15.15
N ASN A 66 -18.13 -10.83 14.59
CA ASN A 66 -18.93 -9.73 15.16
C ASN A 66 -18.07 -8.52 15.60
N PHE A 67 -16.99 -8.25 14.87
CA PHE A 67 -16.05 -7.19 15.18
C PHE A 67 -16.60 -5.85 14.67
N ASN A 68 -17.12 -5.04 15.59
CA ASN A 68 -17.82 -3.81 15.23
C ASN A 68 -16.89 -2.59 15.01
N ASN A 69 -15.58 -2.72 15.29
CA ASN A 69 -14.63 -1.60 15.22
C ASN A 69 -13.85 -1.53 13.91
N TYR A 70 -14.57 -1.55 12.78
CA TYR A 70 -13.99 -1.48 11.44
C TYR A 70 -13.24 -0.17 11.15
N LYS A 71 -13.35 0.82 12.05
CA LYS A 71 -12.59 2.07 12.01
C LYS A 71 -11.07 1.83 11.96
N VAL A 72 -10.59 0.73 12.52
CA VAL A 72 -9.15 0.47 12.52
C VAL A 72 -8.62 0.10 11.13
N VAL A 73 -9.42 -0.59 10.31
CA VAL A 73 -9.03 -0.92 8.92
C VAL A 73 -8.89 0.35 8.08
N ILE A 74 -9.82 1.29 8.23
CA ILE A 74 -9.74 2.56 7.48
C ILE A 74 -8.58 3.44 7.96
N ILE A 75 -8.39 3.57 9.28
CA ILE A 75 -7.25 4.34 9.83
C ILE A 75 -5.93 3.73 9.35
N SER A 76 -5.80 2.40 9.42
CA SER A 76 -4.64 1.69 8.91
C SER A 76 -4.44 1.93 7.41
N SER A 77 -5.51 1.87 6.61
CA SER A 77 -5.45 2.15 5.17
C SER A 77 -4.92 3.57 4.88
N ILE A 78 -5.39 4.58 5.62
CA ILE A 78 -4.91 5.97 5.50
C ILE A 78 -3.41 6.05 5.82
N VAL A 79 -3.02 5.57 7.01
CA VAL A 79 -1.64 5.68 7.49
C VAL A 79 -0.69 4.93 6.58
N ILE A 80 -1.01 3.67 6.25
CA ILE A 80 -0.17 2.83 5.41
C ILE A 80 -0.02 3.42 4.01
N TRP A 81 -1.11 3.85 3.37
CA TRP A 81 -1.00 4.39 2.02
C TRP A 81 -0.38 5.78 1.98
N LEU A 82 -0.52 6.58 3.03
CA LEU A 82 0.25 7.81 3.17
C LEU A 82 1.76 7.52 3.23
N ILE A 83 2.19 6.49 3.98
CA ILE A 83 3.58 6.03 4.00
C ILE A 83 4.01 5.53 2.62
N VAL A 84 3.16 4.77 1.92
CA VAL A 84 3.44 4.30 0.55
C VAL A 84 3.68 5.47 -0.39
N ILE A 85 2.84 6.50 -0.35
CA ILE A 85 2.97 7.72 -1.15
C ILE A 85 4.28 8.44 -0.82
N ILE A 86 4.50 8.77 0.46
CA ILE A 86 5.67 9.53 0.91
C ILE A 86 6.95 8.80 0.52
N GLY A 87 7.03 7.50 0.79
CA GLY A 87 8.22 6.73 0.43
C GLY A 87 8.39 6.60 -1.09
N SER A 88 7.32 6.45 -1.87
CA SER A 88 7.42 6.37 -3.34
C SER A 88 7.95 7.67 -3.98
N ILE A 89 7.65 8.82 -3.37
CA ILE A 89 8.06 10.14 -3.87
C ILE A 89 9.43 10.54 -3.32
N PHE A 90 9.67 10.35 -2.02
CA PHE A 90 10.81 10.95 -1.33
C PHE A 90 11.93 9.97 -0.96
N SER A 91 11.70 8.65 -1.00
CA SER A 91 12.75 7.69 -0.62
C SER A 91 14.00 7.81 -1.49
N PRO A 92 15.20 7.63 -0.93
CA PRO A 92 16.42 7.61 -1.72
C PRO A 92 16.42 6.44 -2.71
N SER A 93 16.97 6.67 -3.89
CA SER A 93 17.24 5.60 -4.85
C SER A 93 18.54 4.91 -4.48
N PHE A 94 18.58 3.59 -4.60
CA PHE A 94 19.82 2.83 -4.48
C PHE A 94 20.59 2.95 -5.79
N ILE A 95 21.86 3.34 -5.73
CA ILE A 95 22.71 3.53 -6.91
C ILE A 95 23.68 2.36 -7.02
N THR A 96 23.74 1.70 -8.17
CA THR A 96 24.62 0.55 -8.41
C THR A 96 25.63 0.80 -9.53
N GLY A 97 26.84 0.23 -9.37
CA GLY A 97 27.84 0.08 -10.43
C GLY A 97 28.70 1.31 -10.74
N SER A 98 29.66 1.11 -11.65
CA SER A 98 30.45 2.20 -12.26
C SER A 98 29.63 3.00 -13.29
N ASP A 99 28.55 2.41 -13.81
CA ASP A 99 27.53 3.06 -14.63
C ASP A 99 26.24 3.22 -13.78
N PRO A 100 25.98 4.42 -13.23
CA PRO A 100 25.10 4.59 -12.09
C PRO A 100 23.63 4.32 -12.43
N THR A 101 23.14 3.13 -12.07
CA THR A 101 21.71 2.79 -12.18
C THR A 101 20.99 3.15 -10.88
N SER A 102 19.96 3.99 -10.97
CA SER A 102 19.15 4.43 -9.83
C SER A 102 17.91 3.54 -9.68
N LEU A 103 17.88 2.72 -8.63
CA LEU A 103 16.81 1.81 -8.27
C LEU A 103 15.93 2.40 -7.16
N PRO A 104 14.70 2.88 -7.46
CA PRO A 104 13.77 3.36 -6.44
C PRO A 104 13.11 2.15 -5.74
N LEU A 105 13.79 1.54 -4.78
CA LEU A 105 13.32 0.30 -4.14
C LEU A 105 11.95 0.46 -3.47
N PHE A 106 11.67 1.64 -2.89
CA PHE A 106 10.43 1.84 -2.16
C PHE A 106 9.19 1.82 -3.05
N ILE A 107 9.22 2.43 -4.23
CA ILE A 107 8.05 2.39 -5.14
C ILE A 107 7.81 0.98 -5.68
N ILE A 108 8.86 0.14 -5.72
CA ILE A 108 8.79 -1.25 -6.17
C ILE A 108 8.20 -2.16 -5.09
N PHE A 109 8.70 -2.08 -3.85
CA PHE A 109 8.34 -3.01 -2.78
C PHE A 109 7.30 -2.46 -1.79
N GLY A 110 7.27 -1.14 -1.59
CA GLY A 110 6.37 -0.44 -0.67
C GLY A 110 4.89 -0.76 -0.88
N PRO A 111 4.36 -0.83 -2.12
CA PRO A 111 2.95 -1.17 -2.34
C PRO A 111 2.58 -2.58 -1.86
N PHE A 112 3.49 -3.55 -2.02
CA PHE A 112 3.29 -4.92 -1.54
C PHE A 112 3.33 -5.01 -0.02
N LEU A 113 4.32 -4.36 0.60
CA LEU A 113 4.41 -4.27 2.06
C LEU A 113 3.16 -3.57 2.64
N GLY A 114 2.74 -2.46 2.04
CA GLY A 114 1.53 -1.75 2.43
C GLY A 114 0.28 -2.63 2.32
N SER A 115 0.15 -3.38 1.22
CA SER A 115 -0.94 -4.34 1.06
C SER A 115 -0.94 -5.41 2.16
N TYR A 116 0.23 -5.91 2.54
CA TYR A 116 0.41 -6.92 3.58
C TYR A 116 0.04 -6.37 4.98
N PHE A 117 0.45 -5.15 5.31
CA PHE A 117 0.08 -4.52 6.58
C PHE A 117 -1.43 -4.25 6.69
N ILE A 118 -2.10 -3.96 5.57
CA ILE A 118 -3.57 -3.88 5.57
C ILE A 118 -4.16 -5.22 6.02
N LYS A 119 -3.68 -6.35 5.50
CA LYS A 119 -4.16 -7.68 5.90
C LYS A 119 -4.01 -7.91 7.40
N LEU A 120 -2.86 -7.51 7.97
CA LEU A 120 -2.60 -7.68 9.41
C LEU A 120 -3.48 -6.79 10.29
N SER A 121 -3.94 -5.64 9.80
CA SER A 121 -4.65 -4.64 10.61
C SER A 121 -5.91 -5.17 11.32
N ALA A 122 -6.69 -6.07 10.69
CA ALA A 122 -7.86 -6.67 11.34
C ALA A 122 -7.50 -7.91 12.15
N GLN A 123 -6.56 -8.73 11.66
CA GLN A 123 -6.13 -9.96 12.32
C GLN A 123 -5.51 -9.68 13.69
N PHE A 124 -4.66 -8.65 13.78
CA PHE A 124 -3.99 -8.29 15.02
C PHE A 124 -4.96 -7.91 16.14
N ILE A 125 -6.07 -7.25 15.81
CA ILE A 125 -7.04 -6.80 16.81
C ILE A 125 -7.94 -7.94 17.28
N ILE A 126 -8.26 -8.87 16.38
CA ILE A 126 -9.00 -10.06 16.75
C ILE A 126 -8.17 -10.92 17.69
N PHE A 127 -6.89 -11.14 17.37
CA PHE A 127 -5.94 -11.82 18.24
C PHE A 127 -5.89 -11.18 19.63
N LEU A 128 -5.72 -9.86 19.72
CA LEU A 128 -5.73 -9.14 21.01
C LEU A 128 -7.04 -9.27 21.81
N LYS A 129 -8.16 -9.63 21.17
CA LYS A 129 -9.46 -9.81 21.83
C LYS A 129 -9.67 -11.24 22.32
N GLU A 130 -8.97 -12.22 21.75
CA GLU A 130 -9.03 -13.63 22.20
C GLU A 130 -8.19 -13.88 23.45
N ASP A 131 -7.16 -13.07 23.69
CA ASP A 131 -6.24 -13.18 24.84
C ASP A 131 -6.71 -12.43 26.11
N VAL A 132 -7.91 -11.83 26.11
CA VAL A 132 -8.50 -11.08 27.24
C VAL A 132 -9.86 -11.66 27.62
#